data_AF-A0A7J9H919-F1
#
_entry.id   AF-A0A7J9H919-F1
#
_cell.length_a   1.000
_cell.length_b   1.000
_cell.length_c   1.000
_cell.angle_alpha   90.00
_cell.angle_beta   90.00
_cell.angle_gamma   90.00
#
_symmetry.space_group_name_H-M   'P 1'
#
loop_
_entity.id
_entity.type
_entity.pdbx_description
1 polymer ?
#
loop_
_entity_poly.entity_id
_entity_poly.type
_entity_poly.pdbx_seq_one_letter_code
_entity_poly.pdbx_strand_id
1 'polypeptide(L)'
;MASKVSAILLLSLNLLFFSVANANIVKHTECPKNNVNVCVNVLRPGGILAKDSPCCTHIQHLVALKAELCLCAIVKANNLGLVEADPTVQLELLLNGCGCRPTRTYYC
;
A
#
# COMPACT_ATOMS: atom_id res chain seq x y z
N MET A 1 -40.69 3.17 -33.65
CA MET A 1 -40.02 3.98 -32.61
C MET A 1 -39.25 3.07 -31.65
N ALA A 2 -38.33 2.24 -32.14
CA ALA A 2 -37.64 1.22 -31.33
C ALA A 2 -36.18 1.58 -30.99
N SER A 3 -35.68 2.71 -31.50
CA SER A 3 -34.24 2.94 -31.68
C SER A 3 -33.54 3.72 -30.57
N LYS A 4 -34.25 4.25 -29.57
CA LYS A 4 -33.63 5.04 -28.47
C LYS A 4 -33.39 4.21 -27.21
N VAL A 5 -34.36 3.37 -26.83
CA VAL A 5 -34.28 2.55 -25.61
C VAL A 5 -33.21 1.45 -25.75
N SER A 6 -33.11 0.83 -26.92
CA SER A 6 -32.09 -0.20 -27.19
C SER A 6 -30.66 0.35 -27.19
N ALA A 7 -30.45 1.55 -27.73
CA ALA A 7 -29.12 2.19 -27.73
C ALA A 7 -28.65 2.56 -26.32
N ILE A 8 -29.55 3.06 -25.47
CA ILE A 8 -29.25 3.37 -24.06
C ILE A 8 -28.94 2.09 -23.29
N LEU A 9 -29.70 1.02 -23.50
CA LEU A 9 -29.46 -0.26 -22.84
C LEU A 9 -28.09 -0.83 -23.20
N LEU A 10 -27.70 -0.76 -24.48
CA LEU A 10 -26.39 -1.20 -24.94
C LEU A 10 -25.24 -0.35 -24.38
N LEU A 11 -25.40 0.98 -24.32
CA LEU A 11 -24.39 1.87 -23.71
C LEU A 11 -24.22 1.60 -22.21
N SER A 12 -25.32 1.47 -21.47
CA SER A 12 -25.30 1.14 -20.04
C SER A 12 -24.68 -0.22 -19.77
N LEU A 13 -24.99 -1.22 -20.60
CA LEU A 13 -24.44 -2.57 -20.46
C LEU A 13 -22.93 -2.59 -20.74
N ASN A 14 -22.46 -1.90 -21.79
CA ASN A 14 -21.02 -1.76 -22.06
C ASN A 14 -20.29 -1.06 -20.91
N LEU A 15 -20.83 0.04 -20.37
CA LEU A 15 -20.25 0.74 -19.20
C LEU A 15 -20.17 -0.18 -17.96
N LEU A 16 -21.18 -1.01 -17.72
CA LEU A 16 -21.17 -2.00 -16.63
C LEU A 16 -20.11 -3.08 -16.87
N PHE A 17 -19.95 -3.58 -18.10
CA PHE A 17 -18.90 -4.55 -18.45
C PHE A 17 -17.50 -3.97 -18.27
N PHE A 18 -17.27 -2.70 -18.66
CA PHE A 18 -15.99 -2.01 -18.40
C PHE A 18 -15.73 -1.87 -16.90
N SER A 19 -16.75 -1.56 -16.10
CA SER A 19 -16.62 -1.42 -14.65
C SER A 19 -16.33 -2.76 -13.94
N VAL A 20 -16.93 -3.87 -14.40
CA VAL A 20 -16.68 -5.23 -13.85
C VAL A 20 -15.31 -5.79 -14.27
N ALA A 21 -14.89 -5.54 -15.51
CA ALA A 21 -13.53 -5.83 -15.94
C ALA A 21 -12.51 -5.04 -15.10
N ASN A 22 -12.84 -3.79 -14.76
CA ASN A 22 -12.03 -2.95 -13.87
C ASN A 22 -12.13 -3.33 -12.38
N ALA A 23 -13.24 -3.88 -11.91
CA ALA A 23 -13.40 -4.30 -10.51
C ALA A 23 -12.45 -5.48 -10.14
N ASN A 24 -12.02 -6.25 -11.13
CA ASN A 24 -10.96 -7.25 -10.96
C ASN A 24 -9.54 -6.64 -10.98
N ILE A 25 -9.39 -5.41 -11.50
CA ILE A 25 -8.12 -4.65 -11.55
C ILE A 25 -7.95 -3.80 -10.27
N VAL A 26 -9.04 -3.40 -9.61
CA VAL A 26 -9.06 -2.59 -8.36
C VAL A 26 -8.83 -3.43 -7.09
N LYS A 27 -8.46 -4.71 -7.23
CA LYS A 27 -7.90 -5.53 -6.13
C LYS A 27 -6.57 -4.97 -5.58
N HIS A 28 -6.01 -3.93 -6.21
CA HIS A 28 -4.79 -3.23 -5.78
C HIS A 28 -5.02 -2.07 -4.80
N THR A 29 -6.28 -1.80 -4.41
CA THR A 29 -6.61 -0.70 -3.49
C THR A 29 -6.65 -1.13 -2.02
N GLU A 30 -6.81 -2.43 -1.79
CA GLU A 30 -6.60 -3.01 -0.48
C GLU A 30 -5.14 -3.42 -0.39
N CYS A 31 -4.39 -2.70 0.44
CA CYS A 31 -3.18 -3.28 0.99
C CYS A 31 -3.57 -4.65 1.52
N PRO A 32 -2.83 -5.72 1.16
CA PRO A 32 -3.19 -7.04 1.64
C PRO A 32 -3.41 -6.90 3.16
N LYS A 33 -4.43 -7.54 3.74
CA LYS A 33 -4.70 -7.39 5.19
C LYS A 33 -3.52 -7.97 5.97
N ASN A 34 -2.46 -7.20 6.08
CA ASN A 34 -1.17 -7.60 6.56
C ASN A 34 -0.80 -6.59 7.63
N ASN A 35 -1.46 -6.81 8.77
CA ASN A 35 -1.07 -6.39 10.10
C ASN A 35 -0.04 -5.25 10.13
N VAL A 36 -0.44 -4.04 9.72
CA VAL A 36 0.30 -2.79 9.99
C VAL A 36 0.79 -2.75 11.45
N ASN A 37 0.04 -3.41 12.32
CA ASN A 37 0.33 -3.65 13.72
C ASN A 37 1.63 -4.41 14.02
N VAL A 38 2.23 -5.16 13.08
CA VAL A 38 3.52 -5.84 13.30
C VAL A 38 4.69 -4.87 13.36
N CYS A 39 4.51 -3.63 12.87
CA CYS A 39 5.52 -2.58 12.87
C CYS A 39 5.36 -1.59 14.04
N VAL A 40 4.56 -1.94 15.05
CA VAL A 40 4.31 -1.05 16.20
C VAL A 40 5.58 -0.77 17.00
N ASN A 41 5.86 0.52 17.25
CA ASN A 41 6.96 1.11 18.01
C ASN A 41 8.37 0.70 17.55
N VAL A 42 8.52 0.24 16.31
CA VAL A 42 9.80 -0.22 15.76
C VAL A 42 10.86 0.88 15.68
N LEU A 43 10.45 2.12 15.38
CA LEU A 43 11.34 3.28 15.25
C LEU A 43 11.36 4.16 16.52
N ARG A 44 10.77 3.69 17.63
CA ARG A 44 10.81 4.40 18.91
C ARG A 44 12.25 4.48 19.43
N PRO A 45 12.64 5.54 20.17
CA PRO A 45 13.92 5.56 20.89
C PRO A 45 14.10 4.30 21.75
N GLY A 46 15.19 3.56 21.50
CA GLY A 46 15.48 2.27 22.16
C GLY A 46 14.84 1.04 21.52
N GLY A 47 14.07 1.20 20.43
CA GLY A 47 13.56 0.10 19.62
C GLY A 47 14.68 -0.60 18.86
N ILE A 48 14.64 -1.94 18.81
CA ILE A 48 15.54 -2.75 18.01
C ILE A 48 14.79 -3.23 16.77
N LEU A 49 15.13 -2.65 15.61
CA LEU A 49 14.65 -3.15 14.33
C LEU A 49 15.60 -4.23 13.81
N ALA A 50 15.32 -5.48 14.17
CA ALA A 50 16.04 -6.61 13.60
C ALA A 50 15.63 -6.81 12.13
N LYS A 51 16.61 -7.12 11.28
CA LYS A 51 16.40 -7.32 9.84
C LYS A 51 15.42 -8.46 9.54
N ASP A 52 15.42 -9.49 10.38
CA ASP A 52 14.54 -10.66 10.26
C ASP A 52 13.26 -10.52 11.11
N SER A 53 12.95 -9.31 11.58
CA SER A 53 11.72 -9.07 12.33
C SER A 53 10.48 -9.31 11.48
N PRO A 54 9.33 -9.66 12.10
CA PRO A 54 8.05 -9.76 11.40
C PRO A 54 7.69 -8.50 10.61
N CYS A 55 8.02 -7.30 11.13
CA CYS A 55 7.85 -6.04 10.41
C CYS A 55 8.71 -6.00 9.15
N CYS A 56 9.99 -6.33 9.22
CA CYS A 56 10.88 -6.26 8.07
C CYS A 56 10.57 -7.29 6.99
N THR A 57 10.23 -8.52 7.36
CA THR A 57 9.72 -9.52 6.40
C THR A 57 8.48 -8.98 5.69
N HIS A 58 7.62 -8.29 6.42
CA HIS A 58 6.41 -7.72 5.87
C HIS A 58 6.70 -6.56 4.88
N ILE A 59 7.60 -5.64 5.24
CA ILE A 59 8.05 -4.53 4.37
C ILE A 59 8.72 -5.06 3.10
N GLN A 60 9.56 -6.08 3.19
CA GLN A 60 10.23 -6.68 2.03
C GLN A 60 9.23 -7.21 1.00
N HIS A 61 8.15 -7.86 1.46
CA HIS A 61 7.08 -8.33 0.58
C HIS A 61 6.40 -7.16 -0.15
N LEU A 62 6.10 -6.05 0.54
CA LEU A 62 5.47 -4.88 -0.08
C LEU A 62 6.38 -4.17 -1.09
N VAL A 63 7.69 -4.10 -0.79
CA VAL A 63 8.69 -3.57 -1.72
C VAL A 63 8.77 -4.44 -2.98
N ALA A 64 8.78 -5.77 -2.83
CA ALA A 64 8.79 -6.69 -3.96
C ALA A 64 7.55 -6.55 -4.86
N LEU A 65 6.38 -6.25 -4.25
CA LEU A 65 5.13 -5.98 -4.95
C LEU A 65 5.03 -4.55 -5.52
N LYS A 66 6.02 -3.68 -5.27
CA LYS A 66 5.98 -2.25 -5.61
C LYS A 66 4.72 -1.54 -5.08
N ALA A 67 4.25 -1.94 -3.90
CA ALA A 67 3.01 -1.46 -3.29
C ALA A 67 3.23 -0.14 -2.53
N GLU A 68 3.51 0.94 -3.25
CA GLU A 68 3.83 2.27 -2.69
C GLU A 68 2.76 2.79 -1.73
N LEU A 69 1.49 2.75 -2.12
CA LEU A 69 0.37 3.20 -1.26
C LEU A 69 0.34 2.45 0.08
N CYS A 70 0.78 1.19 0.11
CA CYS A 70 0.79 0.36 1.30
C CYS A 70 1.98 0.62 2.20
N LEU A 71 3.15 0.88 1.62
CA LEU A 71 4.31 1.35 2.36
C LEU A 71 4.01 2.69 3.04
N CYS A 72 3.35 3.61 2.33
CA CYS A 72 2.91 4.88 2.90
C CYS A 72 1.82 4.72 3.96
N ALA A 73 0.88 3.78 3.79
CA ALA A 73 -0.13 3.49 4.80
C ALA A 73 0.50 2.96 6.10
N ILE A 74 1.58 2.16 6.02
CA ILE A 74 2.29 1.68 7.20
C ILE A 74 2.84 2.85 8.01
N VAL A 75 3.58 3.77 7.38
CA VAL A 75 4.20 4.87 8.12
C VAL A 75 3.17 5.91 8.59
N LYS A 76 2.08 6.12 7.84
CA LYS A 76 1.00 7.04 8.21
C LYS A 76 0.08 6.52 9.31
N ALA A 77 0.10 5.22 9.58
CA ALA A 77 -0.69 4.63 10.68
C ALA A 77 -0.17 5.03 12.08
N ASN A 78 0.87 5.87 12.18
CA ASN A 78 1.48 6.37 13.43
C ASN A 78 1.91 5.28 14.41
N ASN A 79 2.02 4.06 13.90
CA ASN A 79 2.39 2.88 14.67
C ASN A 79 3.90 2.75 14.79
N LEU A 80 4.72 3.38 13.96
CA LEU A 80 6.18 3.23 14.00
C LEU A 80 6.85 3.80 15.26
N GLY A 81 6.17 4.69 16.00
CA GLY A 81 6.67 5.24 17.27
C GLY A 81 7.53 6.51 17.16
N LEU A 82 7.70 7.06 15.94
CA LEU A 82 8.19 8.42 15.69
C LEU A 82 6.99 9.35 15.55
N VAL A 83 6.81 10.26 16.50
CA VAL A 83 5.80 11.32 16.40
C VAL A 83 6.46 12.51 15.68
N GLU A 84 5.75 13.14 14.75
CA GLU A 84 6.14 14.40 14.06
C GLU A 84 7.24 14.33 12.98
N ALA A 85 7.64 13.14 12.50
CA ALA A 85 8.55 13.02 11.36
C ALA A 85 7.80 12.93 10.01
N ASP A 86 8.39 13.48 8.95
CA ASP A 86 7.88 13.36 7.58
C ASP A 86 7.72 11.87 7.19
N PRO A 87 6.57 11.46 6.62
CA PRO A 87 6.29 10.05 6.32
C PRO A 87 7.27 9.45 5.31
N THR A 88 7.80 10.24 4.36
CA THR A 88 8.82 9.77 3.43
C THR A 88 10.12 9.47 4.18
N VAL A 89 10.54 10.37 5.08
CA VAL A 89 11.72 10.15 5.95
C VAL A 89 11.54 8.92 6.85
N GLN A 90 10.36 8.75 7.46
CA GLN A 90 10.06 7.57 8.29
C GLN A 90 10.15 6.28 7.48
N LEU A 91 9.65 6.29 6.24
CA LEU A 91 9.73 5.15 5.34
C LEU A 91 11.17 4.83 4.94
N GLU A 92 11.99 5.84 4.64
CA GLU A 92 13.42 5.63 4.34
C GLU A 92 14.17 4.99 5.52
N LEU A 93 13.94 5.47 6.75
CA LEU A 93 14.54 4.89 7.95
C LEU A 93 14.11 3.44 8.15
N LEU A 94 12.82 3.14 7.95
CA LEU A 94 12.28 1.79 8.06
C LEU A 94 12.89 0.84 7.01
N LEU A 95 12.97 1.28 5.75
CA LEU A 95 13.56 0.52 4.65
C LEU A 95 15.04 0.24 4.91
N ASN A 96 15.79 1.24 5.36
CA ASN A 96 17.20 1.12 5.69
C ASN A 96 17.42 0.17 6.87
N GLY A 97 16.63 0.30 7.94
CA GLY A 97 16.70 -0.59 9.10
C GLY A 97 16.35 -2.04 8.75
N CYS A 98 15.44 -2.26 7.81
CA CYS A 98 15.12 -3.58 7.27
C CYS A 98 16.10 -4.08 6.20
N GLY A 99 17.12 -3.29 5.84
CA GLY A 99 18.08 -3.62 4.79
C GLY A 99 17.44 -3.82 3.40
N CYS A 100 16.33 -3.14 3.14
CA CYS A 100 15.67 -3.12 1.84
C CYS A 100 16.43 -2.19 0.89
N ARG A 101 16.57 -2.60 -0.37
CA ARG A 101 17.17 -1.78 -1.44
C ARG A 101 16.19 -1.64 -2.59
N PRO A 102 15.20 -0.73 -2.48
CA PRO A 102 14.24 -0.54 -3.56
C PRO A 102 14.95 0.06 -4.78
N THR A 103 14.44 -0.28 -5.97
CA THR A 103 14.96 0.24 -7.26
C THR A 103 14.37 1.61 -7.62
N ARG A 104 13.49 2.15 -6.76
CA ARG A 104 12.79 3.42 -6.94
C ARG A 104 12.67 4.11 -5.58
N THR A 105 12.54 5.42 -5.63
CA THR A 105 12.19 6.24 -4.46
C THR A 105 10.68 6.17 -4.24
N TYR A 106 10.26 6.11 -2.98
CA TYR A 106 8.85 6.20 -2.58
C TYR A 106 8.58 7.61 -2.06
N TYR A 107 7.43 8.18 -2.42
CA TYR A 107 7.01 9.46 -1.89
C TYR A 107 5.67 9.32 -1.19
N CYS A 108 5.70 9.52 0.12
CA CYS A 108 4.55 9.57 0.99
C CYS A 108 4.27 11.00 1.44
#